data_AF-A0A1N7QBM1-F1
#
_entry.id   AF-A0A1N7QBM1-F1
#
_cell.length_a   1.000
_cell.length_b   1.000
_cell.length_c   1.000
_cell.angle_alpha   90.00
_cell.angle_beta   90.00
_cell.angle_gamma   90.00
#
_symmetry.space_group_name_H-M   'P 1'
#
loop_
_entity.id
_entity.type
_entity.pdbx_description
1 polymer ?
#
loop_
_entity_poly.entity_id
_entity_poly.type
_entity_poly.pdbx_seq_one_letter_code
_entity_poly.pdbx_strand_id
1 'polypeptide(L)'
;MADLAASLSQRLASTATGYAAVIDGILNVRTVTETRNMAAFNAMLVQGLQVVSTCQNVDCDCMVKLLSQLRPGSKIVAVQVGVANA
;
A
#
# COMPACT_ATOMS: atom_id res chain seq x y z
N MET A 1 26.01 16.73 -13.75
CA MET A 1 24.79 16.76 -12.90
C MET A 1 23.73 15.75 -13.34
N ALA A 2 23.64 15.39 -14.64
CA ALA A 2 22.71 14.35 -15.12
C ALA A 2 22.92 12.96 -14.50
N ASP A 3 24.17 12.54 -14.26
CA ASP A 3 24.48 11.25 -13.60
C ASP A 3 23.98 11.14 -12.15
N LEU A 4 23.92 12.26 -11.43
CA LEU A 4 23.42 12.26 -10.05
C LEU A 4 21.90 12.10 -10.01
N ALA A 5 21.19 12.72 -10.94
CA ALA A 5 19.73 12.58 -11.05
C ALA A 5 19.33 11.17 -11.52
N ALA A 6 20.03 10.61 -12.51
CA ALA A 6 19.78 9.24 -12.99
C ALA A 6 20.05 8.19 -11.89
N SER A 7 21.14 8.35 -11.14
CA SER A 7 21.46 7.46 -10.01
C SER A 7 20.49 7.63 -8.82
N LEU A 8 19.96 8.82 -8.59
CA LEU A 8 18.96 9.06 -7.55
C LEU A 8 17.61 8.45 -7.91
N SER A 9 17.16 8.57 -9.16
CA SER A 9 15.96 7.89 -9.66
C SER A 9 16.08 6.37 -9.61
N GLN A 10 17.24 5.81 -9.98
CA GLN A 10 17.50 4.37 -9.83
C GLN A 10 17.49 3.90 -8.37
N ARG A 11 18.04 4.71 -7.45
CA ARG A 11 17.99 4.41 -6.01
C ARG A 11 16.57 4.49 -5.47
N LEU A 12 15.80 5.51 -5.84
CA LEU A 12 14.40 5.63 -5.44
C LEU A 12 13.56 4.46 -5.95
N ALA A 13 13.78 4.03 -7.20
CA ALA A 13 13.09 2.88 -7.79
C ALA A 13 13.43 1.55 -7.08
N SER A 14 14.68 1.39 -6.62
CA SER A 14 15.10 0.17 -5.92
C SER A 14 14.69 0.14 -4.45
N THR A 15 14.44 1.30 -3.83
CA THR A 15 14.08 1.40 -2.40
C THR A 15 12.60 1.67 -2.13
N ALA A 16 11.81 2.11 -3.13
CA ALA A 16 10.40 2.41 -2.95
C ALA A 16 9.55 1.13 -2.94
N THR A 17 9.63 0.39 -1.84
CA THR A 17 8.78 -0.77 -1.55
C THR A 17 7.68 -0.38 -0.57
N GLY A 18 6.51 -1.01 -0.69
CA GLY A 18 5.41 -0.79 0.24
C GLY A 18 4.34 -1.87 0.13
N TYR A 19 3.14 -1.55 0.59
CA TYR A 19 1.97 -2.40 0.53
C TYR A 19 0.82 -1.66 -0.12
N ALA A 20 0.01 -2.38 -0.88
CA ALA A 20 -1.21 -1.86 -1.48
C ALA A 20 -2.33 -2.91 -1.41
N ALA A 21 -3.56 -2.44 -1.55
CA ALA A 21 -4.72 -3.30 -1.66
C ALA A 21 -5.03 -3.65 -3.12
N VAL A 22 -5.31 -4.93 -3.34
CA VAL A 22 -5.99 -5.46 -4.52
C VAL A 22 -7.45 -5.62 -4.13
N ILE A 23 -8.34 -4.93 -4.83
CA ILE A 23 -9.79 -4.96 -4.60
C ILE A 23 -10.43 -5.45 -5.88
N ASP A 24 -11.18 -6.55 -5.81
CA ASP A 24 -11.87 -7.16 -6.96
C ASP A 24 -10.92 -7.43 -8.16
N GLY A 25 -9.68 -7.83 -7.84
CA GLY A 25 -8.61 -8.12 -8.81
C GLY A 25 -7.84 -6.90 -9.31
N ILE A 26 -8.18 -5.69 -8.89
CA ILE A 26 -7.55 -4.44 -9.33
C ILE A 26 -6.61 -3.91 -8.25
N LEU A 27 -5.35 -3.67 -8.61
CA LEU A 27 -4.38 -3.00 -7.73
C LEU A 27 -4.76 -1.52 -7.57
N ASN A 28 -5.09 -1.11 -6.34
CA ASN A 28 -5.45 0.27 -6.05
C ASN A 28 -4.25 1.08 -5.56
N VAL A 29 -3.63 1.82 -6.47
CA VAL A 29 -2.42 2.63 -6.20
C VAL A 29 -2.64 3.71 -5.14
N ARG A 30 -3.88 4.14 -4.88
CA ARG A 30 -4.20 5.13 -3.83
C ARG A 30 -4.02 4.59 -2.42
N THR A 31 -3.85 3.28 -2.28
CA THR A 31 -3.68 2.60 -0.99
C THR A 31 -2.23 2.31 -0.65
N VAL A 32 -1.29 2.65 -1.55
CA VAL A 32 0.14 2.39 -1.38
C VAL A 32 0.67 3.12 -0.15
N THR A 33 1.30 2.37 0.75
CA THR A 33 1.89 2.90 1.98
C THR A 33 2.91 1.91 2.57
N GLU A 34 3.61 2.31 3.62
CA GLU A 34 4.74 1.57 4.19
C GLU A 34 4.32 0.33 4.99
N THR A 35 3.09 0.29 5.52
CA THR A 35 2.63 -0.79 6.40
C THR A 35 1.37 -1.47 5.88
N ARG A 36 1.22 -2.77 6.18
CA ARG A 36 0.05 -3.57 5.78
C ARG A 36 -1.25 -3.03 6.37
N ASN A 37 -1.20 -2.57 7.63
CA ASN A 37 -2.38 -2.02 8.30
C ASN A 37 -2.83 -0.70 7.71
N MET A 38 -1.90 0.20 7.38
CA MET A 38 -2.24 1.45 6.71
C MET A 38 -2.77 1.19 5.31
N ALA A 39 -2.23 0.21 4.58
CA ALA A 39 -2.73 -0.15 3.26
C ALA A 39 -4.18 -0.66 3.34
N ALA A 40 -4.48 -1.48 4.35
CA ALA A 40 -5.84 -1.95 4.62
C ALA A 40 -6.78 -0.81 5.07
N PHE A 41 -6.31 0.10 5.92
CA PHE A 41 -7.07 1.27 6.32
C PHE A 41 -7.42 2.17 5.14
N ASN A 42 -6.43 2.51 4.31
CA ASN A 42 -6.62 3.30 3.11
C ASN A 42 -7.57 2.60 2.12
N ALA A 43 -7.50 1.28 2.00
CA ALA A 43 -8.44 0.51 1.20
C ALA A 43 -9.88 0.65 1.69
N MET A 44 -10.10 0.63 3.01
CA MET A 44 -11.42 0.84 3.60
C MET A 44 -11.92 2.28 3.34
N LEU A 45 -11.07 3.29 3.53
CA LEU A 45 -11.40 4.69 3.25
C LEU A 45 -11.78 4.93 1.78
N VAL A 46 -11.01 4.40 0.83
CA VAL A 46 -11.28 4.55 -0.61
C VAL A 46 -12.59 3.86 -1.02
N GLN A 47 -13.03 2.86 -0.26
CA GLN A 47 -14.31 2.18 -0.44
C GLN A 47 -15.47 2.86 0.32
N GLY A 48 -15.21 4.00 0.97
CA GLY A 48 -16.22 4.74 1.73
C GLY A 48 -16.55 4.12 3.09
N LEU A 49 -15.77 3.13 3.55
CA LEU A 49 -15.97 2.51 4.86
C LEU A 49 -15.35 3.40 5.93
N GLN A 50 -16.20 3.96 6.79
CA GLN A 50 -15.74 4.70 7.97
C GLN A 50 -15.30 3.71 9.05
N VAL A 51 -13.99 3.66 9.30
CA VAL A 51 -13.41 2.74 10.28
C VAL A 51 -12.81 3.57 11.40
N VAL A 52 -13.46 3.54 12.56
CA VAL A 52 -12.88 4.05 13.81
C VAL A 52 -12.16 2.89 14.47
N SER A 53 -10.87 2.73 14.18
CA SER A 53 -10.05 1.66 14.75
C SER A 53 -8.89 2.24 15.53
N THR A 54 -8.70 1.72 16.73
CA THR A 54 -7.59 2.07 17.64
C THR A 54 -6.37 1.18 17.42
N CYS A 55 -6.29 0.46 16.29
CA CYS A 55 -5.16 -0.42 16.07
C CYS A 55 -3.89 0.38 15.76
N GLN A 56 -3.11 0.63 16.81
CA GLN A 56 -1.85 1.38 16.79
C GLN A 56 -0.63 0.47 16.67
N ASN A 57 -0.79 -0.84 16.82
CA ASN A 57 0.32 -1.78 16.74
C ASN A 57 0.61 -2.14 15.27
N VAL A 58 1.79 -1.77 14.80
CA VAL A 58 2.28 -2.05 13.45
C VAL A 58 2.56 -3.53 13.18
N ASP A 59 2.83 -4.32 14.23
CA ASP A 59 3.15 -5.75 14.12
C ASP A 59 1.89 -6.64 14.10
N CYS A 60 0.71 -6.08 14.33
CA CYS A 60 -0.55 -6.82 14.38
C CYS A 60 -1.39 -6.59 13.11
N ASP A 61 -1.77 -7.64 12.38
CA ASP A 61 -2.58 -7.55 11.15
C ASP A 61 -4.09 -7.22 11.37
N CYS A 62 -4.43 -6.45 12.40
CA CYS A 62 -5.80 -6.10 12.78
C CYS A 62 -6.63 -5.49 11.63
N MET A 63 -6.07 -4.52 10.90
CA MET A 63 -6.78 -3.81 9.83
C MET A 63 -6.91 -4.70 8.59
N VAL A 64 -5.91 -5.55 8.34
CA VAL A 64 -5.95 -6.54 7.27
C VAL A 64 -7.06 -7.56 7.53
N LYS A 65 -7.16 -8.06 8.78
CA LYS A 65 -8.24 -8.97 9.20
C LYS A 65 -9.60 -8.31 9.06
N LEU A 66 -9.77 -7.07 9.54
CA LEU A 66 -11.03 -6.34 9.40
C LEU A 66 -11.42 -6.14 7.93
N LEU A 67 -10.48 -5.74 7.08
CA LEU A 67 -10.73 -5.63 5.63
C LEU A 67 -11.19 -6.95 5.03
N SER A 68 -10.56 -8.08 5.40
CA SER A 68 -10.97 -9.40 4.89
C SER A 68 -12.38 -9.82 5.33
N GLN A 69 -12.83 -9.36 6.50
CA GLN A 69 -14.20 -9.61 6.98
C GLN A 69 -15.23 -8.74 6.25
N LEU A 70 -14.93 -7.47 6.04
CA LEU A 70 -15.83 -6.52 5.38
C LEU A 70 -15.86 -6.70 3.86
N ARG A 71 -14.73 -7.08 3.27
CA ARG A 71 -14.54 -7.27 1.82
C ARG A 71 -13.65 -8.50 1.56
N PRO A 72 -14.22 -9.72 1.57
CA PRO A 72 -13.47 -10.96 1.38
C PRO A 72 -12.68 -11.07 0.06
N GLY A 73 -13.07 -10.31 -0.96
CA GLY A 73 -12.35 -10.21 -2.24
C GLY A 73 -11.09 -9.32 -2.20
N SER A 74 -10.83 -8.62 -1.09
CA SER A 74 -9.69 -7.72 -0.95
C SER A 74 -8.46 -8.44 -0.39
N LYS A 75 -7.28 -8.11 -0.92
CA LYS A 75 -5.99 -8.62 -0.43
C LYS A 75 -4.98 -7.49 -0.29
N ILE A 76 -4.11 -7.57 0.71
CA ILE A 76 -2.95 -6.68 0.84
C ILE A 76 -1.73 -7.39 0.28
N VAL A 77 -1.05 -6.75 -0.68
CA VAL A 77 0.12 -7.27 -1.37
C VAL A 77 1.30 -6.32 -1.21
N ALA A 78 2.51 -6.86 -1.20
CA ALA A 78 3.72 -6.05 -1.31
C ALA A 78 3.84 -5.50 -2.74
N VAL A 79 4.28 -4.25 -2.86
CA VAL A 79 4.48 -3.55 -4.13
C VAL A 79 5.86 -2.92 -4.16
N GLN A 80 6.41 -2.80 -5.37
CA GLN A 80 7.63 -2.06 -5.64
C GLN A 80 7.33 -1.01 -6.72
N VAL A 81 7.74 0.23 -6.49
CA VAL A 81 7.56 1.32 -7.44
C VAL A 81 8.81 1.40 -8.31
N GLY A 82 8.71 0.92 -9.56
CA GLY A 82 9.74 1.14 -10.56
C GLY A 82 9.62 2.54 -11.16
N VAL A 83 10.72 3.31 -11.18
CA VAL A 83 10.82 4.53 -11.98
C VAL A 83 11.35 4.13 -13.35
N ALA A 84 10.49 4.14 -14.37
CA ALA A 84 10.93 4.05 -15.75
C ALA A 84 11.31 5.47 -16.23
N ASN A 85 12.58 5.68 -16.58
CA ASN A 85 12.99 6.92 -17.23
C ASN A 85 12.36 6.95 -18.63
N ALA A 86 11.46 7.91 -18.86
CA ALA A 86 10.91 8.23 -20.19
C ALA A 86 11.77 9.30 -20.86
#